data_AF-A0A072TT96-F1
#
_entry.id   AF-A0A072TT96-F1
#
_cell.length_a   1.000
_cell.length_b   1.000
_cell.length_c   1.000
_cell.angle_alpha   90.00
_cell.angle_beta   90.00
_cell.angle_gamma   90.00
#
_symmetry.space_group_name_H-M   'P 1'
#
loop_
_entity.id
_entity.type
_entity.pdbx_description
1 polymer ?
#
loop_
_entity_poly.entity_id
_entity_poly.type
_entity_poly.pdbx_seq_one_letter_code
_entity_poly.pdbx_strand_id
1 'polypeptide(L)'
;MRQKLESKKLMMENMSIRSRLAKEAAGKQEEQLSGALQSLLVAGGTLSVTSRNLQESSRLMSEENGYVRLRNLQKMLRMRQQYMASQISMLYPVKLLVEPAQEQELEAYPLGSPAGTPPELKPVNQGSLTIQGLHLSMLSFRKMSFFTDKKEIQKSATALGYVAHAVSLVASYLQVPLRYPVRLGASHSYIIDNAPSIELTSSEASTSTKVFTNAKHVEFPLFLEGQDTTRAAYAVFLLSKDLEQLLNFIGAKSLGPRHVLANLRELFRTIQSTAFIDNLI
;
A
#
# COMPACT_ATOMS: atom_id res chain seq x y z
N MET A 1 -79.85 -61.04 -5.66
CA MET A 1 -80.14 -59.59 -5.73
C MET A 1 -79.65 -58.81 -4.50
N ARG A 2 -79.79 -59.30 -3.25
CA ARG A 2 -79.37 -58.57 -2.02
C ARG A 2 -77.88 -58.17 -1.96
N GLN A 3 -76.94 -59.07 -2.26
CA GLN A 3 -75.49 -58.76 -2.23
C GLN A 3 -75.07 -57.60 -3.14
N LYS A 4 -75.67 -57.46 -4.34
CA LYS A 4 -75.38 -56.34 -5.25
C LYS A 4 -75.91 -54.99 -4.73
N LEU A 5 -76.98 -55.02 -3.92
CA LEU A 5 -77.54 -53.83 -3.30
C LEU A 5 -76.68 -53.39 -2.11
N GLU A 6 -76.22 -54.35 -1.30
CA GLU A 6 -75.29 -54.11 -0.19
C GLU A 6 -73.92 -53.61 -0.69
N SER A 7 -73.38 -54.18 -1.78
CA SER A 7 -72.13 -53.69 -2.37
C SER A 7 -72.25 -52.26 -2.91
N LYS A 8 -73.39 -51.91 -3.52
CA LYS A 8 -73.69 -50.53 -3.94
C LYS A 8 -73.84 -49.58 -2.75
N LYS A 9 -74.49 -50.00 -1.68
CA LYS A 9 -74.62 -49.21 -0.44
C LYS A 9 -73.26 -48.93 0.18
N LEU A 10 -72.41 -49.95 0.30
CA LEU A 10 -71.06 -49.85 0.87
C LEU A 10 -70.15 -48.97 -0.01
N MET A 11 -70.28 -49.07 -1.34
CA MET A 11 -69.58 -48.19 -2.28
C MET A 11 -70.00 -46.73 -2.12
N MET A 12 -71.30 -46.46 -2.00
CA MET A 12 -71.85 -45.11 -1.80
C MET A 12 -71.40 -44.51 -0.46
N GLU A 13 -71.37 -45.32 0.59
CA GLU A 13 -70.90 -44.93 1.92
C GLU A 13 -69.39 -44.60 1.91
N ASN A 14 -68.57 -45.46 1.29
CA ASN A 14 -67.14 -45.17 1.09
C ASN A 14 -66.90 -43.90 0.27
N MET A 15 -67.70 -43.69 -0.77
CA MET A 15 -67.61 -42.49 -1.61
C MET A 15 -68.00 -41.22 -0.83
N SER A 16 -69.01 -41.32 0.06
CA SER A 16 -69.40 -40.25 0.98
C SER A 16 -68.29 -39.92 1.98
N ILE A 17 -67.66 -40.94 2.58
CA ILE A 17 -66.53 -40.76 3.51
C ILE A 17 -65.35 -40.09 2.79
N ARG A 18 -65.00 -40.55 1.58
CA ARG A 18 -63.93 -39.93 0.77
C ARG A 18 -64.22 -38.48 0.41
N SER A 19 -65.47 -38.16 0.04
CA SER A 19 -65.88 -36.77 -0.23
C SER A 19 -65.77 -35.88 1.01
N ARG A 20 -66.14 -36.40 2.19
CA ARG A 20 -66.00 -35.67 3.46
C ARG A 20 -64.54 -35.40 3.83
N LEU A 21 -63.69 -36.42 3.71
CA LEU A 21 -62.25 -36.29 3.96
C LEU A 21 -61.58 -35.31 2.98
N ALA A 22 -61.93 -35.36 1.70
CA ALA A 22 -61.44 -34.40 0.71
C ALA A 22 -61.86 -32.96 1.02
N LYS A 23 -63.11 -32.76 1.49
CA LYS A 23 -63.61 -31.46 1.92
C LYS A 23 -62.87 -30.94 3.16
N GLU A 24 -62.59 -31.81 4.13
CA GLU A 24 -61.84 -31.43 5.33
C GLU A 24 -60.37 -31.11 5.01
N ALA A 25 -59.73 -31.87 4.11
CA ALA A 25 -58.37 -31.59 3.64
C ALA A 25 -58.30 -30.26 2.88
N ALA A 26 -59.28 -29.96 2.02
CA ALA A 26 -59.39 -28.68 1.33
C ALA A 26 -59.55 -27.51 2.32
N GLY A 27 -60.37 -27.68 3.36
CA GLY A 27 -60.52 -26.66 4.42
C GLY A 27 -59.22 -26.41 5.20
N LYS A 28 -58.49 -27.46 5.59
CA LYS A 28 -57.18 -27.31 6.26
C LYS A 28 -56.17 -26.59 5.36
N GLN A 29 -56.18 -26.86 4.07
CA GLN A 29 -55.29 -26.20 3.11
C GLN A 29 -55.66 -24.73 2.91
N GLU A 30 -56.95 -24.40 2.90
CA GLU A 30 -57.44 -23.02 2.86
C GLU A 30 -57.03 -22.23 4.11
N GLU A 31 -57.17 -22.81 5.31
CA GLU A 31 -56.71 -22.21 6.56
C GLU A 31 -55.20 -21.97 6.54
N GLN A 32 -54.40 -22.96 6.09
CA GLN A 32 -52.95 -22.81 5.94
C GLN A 32 -52.58 -21.69 4.95
N LEU A 33 -53.25 -21.63 3.80
CA LEU A 33 -53.02 -20.58 2.80
C LEU A 33 -53.41 -19.20 3.35
N SER A 34 -54.51 -19.09 4.10
CA SER A 34 -54.91 -17.83 4.72
C SER A 34 -53.90 -17.35 5.77
N GLY A 35 -53.36 -18.26 6.59
CA GLY A 35 -52.29 -17.95 7.54
C GLY A 35 -50.98 -17.54 6.85
N ALA A 36 -50.63 -18.19 5.74
CA ALA A 36 -49.47 -17.84 4.93
C ALA A 36 -49.64 -16.46 4.26
N LEU A 37 -50.82 -16.14 3.75
CA LEU A 37 -51.14 -14.83 3.16
C LEU A 37 -51.07 -13.70 4.20
N GLN A 38 -51.60 -13.92 5.40
CA GLN A 38 -51.49 -12.93 6.49
C GLN A 38 -50.03 -12.72 6.89
N SER A 39 -49.24 -13.79 7.02
CA SER A 39 -47.81 -13.71 7.34
C SER A 39 -47.04 -12.95 6.25
N LEU A 40 -47.35 -13.21 4.97
CA LEU A 40 -46.74 -12.53 3.84
C LEU A 40 -47.12 -11.05 3.79
N LEU A 41 -48.37 -10.70 4.11
CA LEU A 41 -48.81 -9.31 4.16
C LEU A 41 -48.06 -8.51 5.25
N VAL A 42 -47.92 -9.11 6.45
CA VAL A 42 -47.14 -8.51 7.54
C VAL A 42 -45.67 -8.36 7.12
N ALA A 43 -45.07 -9.41 6.56
CA ALA A 43 -43.69 -9.36 6.06
C ALA A 43 -43.52 -8.28 4.98
N GLY A 44 -44.44 -8.17 4.03
CA GLY A 44 -44.44 -7.13 2.99
C GLY A 44 -44.55 -5.72 3.58
N GLY A 45 -45.39 -5.53 4.60
CA GLY A 45 -45.49 -4.28 5.35
C GLY A 45 -44.17 -3.91 6.02
N THR A 46 -43.55 -4.86 6.73
CA THR A 46 -42.24 -4.63 7.36
C THR A 46 -41.15 -4.33 6.33
N LEU A 47 -41.13 -5.05 5.21
CA LEU A 47 -40.16 -4.84 4.14
C LEU A 47 -40.30 -3.44 3.53
N SER A 48 -41.53 -3.00 3.27
CA SER A 48 -41.81 -1.66 2.76
C SER A 48 -41.29 -0.56 3.70
N VAL A 49 -41.55 -0.69 5.00
CA VAL A 49 -41.05 0.25 6.02
C VAL A 49 -39.52 0.24 6.07
N THR A 50 -38.88 -0.93 6.09
CA THR A 50 -37.41 -1.02 6.11
C THR A 50 -36.77 -0.44 4.85
N SER A 51 -37.37 -0.67 3.68
CA SER A 51 -36.91 -0.12 2.39
C SER A 51 -36.97 1.42 2.40
N ARG A 52 -38.08 1.98 2.88
CA ARG A 52 -38.23 3.44 3.03
C ARG A 52 -37.19 4.02 3.98
N ASN A 53 -37.00 3.41 5.15
CA ASN A 53 -36.00 3.85 6.13
C ASN A 53 -34.57 3.81 5.56
N LEU A 54 -34.25 2.77 4.79
CA LEU A 54 -32.96 2.65 4.12
C LEU A 54 -32.76 3.74 3.06
N GLN A 55 -33.81 4.06 2.29
CA GLN A 55 -33.77 5.15 1.31
C GLN A 55 -33.58 6.52 1.98
N GLU A 56 -34.31 6.77 3.08
CA GLU A 56 -34.16 8.00 3.87
C GLU A 56 -32.75 8.11 4.47
N SER A 57 -32.20 7.01 5.01
CA SER A 57 -30.82 6.99 5.50
C SER A 57 -29.80 7.24 4.37
N SER A 58 -29.98 6.63 3.20
CA SER A 58 -29.09 6.84 2.04
C SER A 58 -29.11 8.31 1.58
N ARG A 59 -30.29 8.94 1.62
CA ARG A 59 -30.46 10.36 1.32
C ARG A 59 -29.73 11.23 2.33
N LEU A 60 -29.93 11.02 3.63
CA LEU A 60 -29.24 11.76 4.70
C LEU A 60 -27.70 11.63 4.60
N MET A 61 -27.21 10.47 4.18
CA MET A 61 -25.77 10.27 3.94
C MET A 61 -25.29 10.99 2.68
N SER A 62 -26.12 11.13 1.66
CA SER A 62 -25.77 11.82 0.41
C SER A 62 -25.88 13.36 0.52
N GLU A 63 -26.58 13.85 1.54
CA GLU A 63 -26.72 15.26 1.82
C GLU A 63 -25.41 15.90 2.34
N GLU A 64 -25.40 17.24 2.41
CA GLU A 64 -24.24 18.08 2.70
C GLU A 64 -23.50 17.70 4.00
N ASN A 65 -24.23 17.19 4.99
CA ASN A 65 -23.68 16.77 6.28
C ASN A 65 -23.09 15.35 6.30
N GLY A 66 -23.31 14.54 5.27
CA GLY A 66 -22.85 13.16 5.16
C GLY A 66 -21.55 13.01 4.35
N TYR A 67 -21.61 12.30 3.23
CA TYR A 67 -20.49 12.00 2.34
C TYR A 67 -19.81 13.27 1.80
N VAL A 68 -20.56 14.35 1.60
CA VAL A 68 -19.99 15.63 1.14
C VAL A 68 -19.04 16.20 2.20
N ARG A 69 -19.47 16.25 3.47
CA ARG A 69 -18.62 16.67 4.58
C ARG A 69 -17.40 15.77 4.75
N LEU A 70 -17.57 14.45 4.68
CA LEU A 70 -16.45 13.50 4.77
C LEU A 70 -15.45 13.71 3.62
N ARG A 71 -15.94 13.88 2.39
CA ARG A 71 -15.12 14.19 1.22
C ARG A 71 -14.35 15.50 1.40
N ASN A 72 -14.98 16.52 1.96
CA ASN A 72 -14.32 17.79 2.26
C ASN A 72 -13.23 17.64 3.34
N LEU A 73 -13.49 16.87 4.40
CA LEU A 73 -12.50 16.56 5.43
C LEU A 73 -11.32 15.75 4.88
N GLN A 74 -11.60 14.75 4.05
CA GLN A 74 -10.57 13.95 3.37
C GLN A 74 -9.70 14.83 2.46
N LYS A 75 -10.32 15.73 1.69
CA LYS A 75 -9.59 16.74 0.90
C LYS A 75 -8.71 17.62 1.78
N MET A 76 -9.24 18.14 2.89
CA MET A 76 -8.47 18.97 3.83
C MET A 76 -7.27 18.21 4.44
N LEU A 77 -7.46 16.92 4.77
CA LEU A 77 -6.39 16.06 5.25
C LEU A 77 -5.33 15.82 4.17
N ARG A 78 -5.73 15.54 2.92
CA ARG A 78 -4.80 15.42 1.78
C ARG A 78 -4.01 16.71 1.53
N MET A 79 -4.68 17.86 1.56
CA MET A 79 -4.02 19.18 1.46
C MET A 79 -2.98 19.38 2.55
N ARG A 80 -3.30 18.99 3.79
CA ARG A 80 -2.34 19.05 4.90
C ARG A 80 -1.16 18.09 4.70
N GLN A 81 -1.41 16.86 4.27
CA GLN A 81 -0.36 15.88 3.95
C GLN A 81 0.59 16.40 2.86
N GLN A 82 0.04 16.97 1.80
CA GLN A 82 0.80 17.58 0.72
C GLN A 82 1.64 18.76 1.21
N TYR A 83 1.07 19.64 2.04
CA TYR A 83 1.80 20.76 2.62
C TYR A 83 2.99 20.26 3.46
N MET A 84 2.78 19.27 4.32
CA MET A 84 3.85 18.71 5.15
C MET A 84 4.93 18.01 4.29
N ALA A 85 4.54 17.26 3.26
CA ALA A 85 5.49 16.66 2.32
C ALA A 85 6.27 17.70 1.51
N SER A 86 5.65 18.83 1.17
CA SER A 86 6.31 19.98 0.55
C SER A 86 7.41 20.54 1.46
N GLN A 87 7.14 20.68 2.76
CA GLN A 87 8.17 21.09 3.72
C GLN A 87 9.34 20.10 3.76
N ILE A 88 9.08 18.78 3.80
CA ILE A 88 10.16 17.78 3.74
C ILE A 88 10.98 17.92 2.46
N SER A 89 10.33 18.12 1.31
CA SER A 89 11.00 18.33 0.03
C SER A 89 11.89 19.59 0.03
N MET A 90 11.54 20.61 0.82
CA MET A 90 12.36 21.81 1.01
C MET A 90 13.56 21.55 1.92
N LEU A 91 13.40 20.72 2.96
CA LEU A 91 14.50 20.31 3.84
C LEU A 91 15.50 19.39 3.13
N TYR A 92 14.99 18.49 2.28
CA TYR A 92 15.76 17.49 1.55
C TYR A 92 15.60 17.62 0.03
N PRO A 93 16.12 18.72 -0.56
CA PRO A 93 15.95 18.96 -1.99
C PRO A 93 16.74 17.91 -2.79
N VAL A 94 16.05 17.18 -3.66
CA VAL A 94 16.66 16.27 -4.63
C VAL A 94 16.82 17.00 -5.96
N LYS A 95 18.04 17.47 -6.24
CA LYS A 95 18.36 18.24 -7.46
C LYS A 95 19.05 17.35 -8.50
N LEU A 96 18.71 17.57 -9.76
CA LEU A 96 19.52 17.08 -10.88
C LEU A 96 20.80 17.91 -10.92
N LEU A 97 21.96 17.26 -10.82
CA LEU A 97 23.20 17.89 -11.22
C LEU A 97 23.20 17.92 -12.76
N VAL A 98 22.90 19.09 -13.33
CA VAL A 98 23.36 19.41 -14.68
C VAL A 98 24.79 19.86 -14.48
N GLU A 99 25.73 18.99 -14.82
CA GLU A 99 27.14 19.34 -14.84
C GLU A 99 27.32 20.54 -15.79
N PRO A 100 27.79 21.71 -15.33
CA PRO A 100 28.30 22.70 -16.25
C PRO A 100 29.53 22.09 -16.90
N ALA A 101 29.62 22.17 -18.23
CA ALA A 101 30.73 21.67 -19.04
C ALA A 101 32.06 21.89 -18.33
N GLN A 102 32.64 20.83 -17.76
CA GLN A 102 34.02 20.87 -17.33
C GLN A 102 34.85 20.88 -18.61
N GLU A 103 35.61 21.96 -18.76
CA GLU A 103 36.66 22.19 -19.72
C GLU A 103 37.58 20.95 -19.79
N GLN A 104 37.31 20.05 -20.73
CA GLN A 104 38.33 19.21 -21.35
C GLN A 104 38.95 20.03 -22.47
N GLU A 105 39.75 21.02 -22.11
CA GLU A 105 40.84 21.44 -23.00
C GLU A 105 41.86 20.29 -23.07
N LEU A 106 42.42 20.11 -24.27
CA LEU A 106 43.46 19.15 -24.66
C LEU A 106 42.94 17.77 -25.13
N GLU A 107 42.50 17.69 -26.38
CA GLU A 107 43.40 17.34 -27.50
C GLU A 107 42.57 17.20 -28.79
N ALA A 108 42.86 18.05 -29.76
CA ALA A 108 42.26 18.03 -31.08
C ALA A 108 43.15 17.24 -32.04
N TYR A 109 42.61 16.20 -32.68
CA TYR A 109 43.04 15.76 -34.01
C TYR A 109 41.85 15.21 -34.81
N PRO A 110 41.55 15.73 -36.02
CA PRO A 110 40.48 15.24 -36.85
C PRO A 110 40.99 14.24 -37.91
N LEU A 111 40.28 13.13 -38.13
CA LEU A 111 40.42 12.35 -39.36
C LEU A 111 39.09 11.68 -39.79
N GLY A 112 38.51 12.21 -40.86
CA GLY A 112 37.89 11.44 -41.97
C GLY A 112 36.51 10.77 -41.82
N SER A 113 35.45 11.52 -42.17
CA SER A 113 34.29 11.23 -43.07
C SER A 113 33.51 9.86 -43.03
N PRO A 114 32.43 9.66 -43.82
CA PRO A 114 31.04 9.72 -43.32
C PRO A 114 30.19 8.46 -43.62
N ALA A 115 29.33 8.02 -42.69
CA ALA A 115 28.27 7.05 -43.03
C ALA A 115 27.15 7.07 -41.98
N GLY A 116 25.91 7.05 -42.46
CA GLY A 116 24.72 7.34 -41.69
C GLY A 116 24.18 6.20 -40.84
N THR A 117 23.39 6.58 -39.84
CA THR A 117 22.32 5.79 -39.21
C THR A 117 21.42 6.77 -38.45
N PRO A 118 20.08 6.63 -38.47
CA PRO A 118 19.17 7.57 -37.82
C PRO A 118 19.25 7.43 -36.29
N PRO A 119 18.92 8.48 -35.52
CA PRO A 119 19.12 8.50 -34.08
C PRO A 119 18.14 7.56 -33.39
N GLU A 120 18.63 6.39 -33.01
CA GLU A 120 18.03 5.56 -31.97
C GLU A 120 17.97 6.40 -30.69
N LEU A 121 16.76 6.57 -30.15
CA LEU A 121 16.47 7.31 -28.93
C LEU A 121 17.19 6.66 -27.75
N LYS A 122 18.40 7.13 -27.47
CA LYS A 122 19.11 6.83 -26.21
C LYS A 122 18.18 7.21 -25.04
N PRO A 123 18.07 6.37 -24.00
CA PRO A 123 17.32 6.74 -22.81
C PRO A 123 17.95 8.02 -22.25
N VAL A 124 17.10 9.02 -22.03
CA VAL A 124 17.42 10.31 -21.42
C VAL A 124 18.40 10.07 -20.26
N ASN A 125 19.62 10.57 -20.42
CA ASN A 125 20.65 10.52 -19.38
C ASN A 125 20.05 11.12 -18.11
N GLN A 126 19.73 10.28 -17.13
CA GLN A 126 19.34 10.73 -15.79
C GLN A 126 20.59 11.33 -15.17
N GLY A 127 20.72 12.66 -15.23
CA GLY A 127 21.80 13.39 -14.56
C GLY A 127 21.95 12.94 -13.11
N SER A 128 23.18 12.97 -12.59
CA SER A 128 23.47 12.52 -11.23
C SER A 128 22.60 13.28 -10.23
N LEU A 129 21.76 12.55 -9.49
CA LEU A 129 20.87 13.15 -8.49
C LEU A 129 21.65 13.38 -7.20
N THR A 130 21.44 14.54 -6.58
CA THR A 130 22.03 14.87 -5.28
C THR A 130 20.94 15.24 -4.27
N ILE A 131 21.15 14.88 -3.01
CA ILE A 131 20.31 15.31 -1.89
C ILE A 131 21.10 16.31 -1.05
N GLN A 132 20.61 17.55 -0.95
CA GLN A 132 21.32 18.63 -0.26
C GLN A 132 22.77 18.85 -0.78
N GLY A 133 23.02 18.58 -2.06
CA GLY A 133 24.34 18.67 -2.71
C GLY A 133 25.26 17.46 -2.50
N LEU A 134 24.78 16.41 -1.83
CA LEU A 134 25.53 15.15 -1.64
C LEU A 134 25.18 14.15 -2.73
N HIS A 135 26.20 13.60 -3.40
CA HIS A 135 26.04 12.55 -4.41
C HIS A 135 25.91 11.18 -3.75
N LEU A 136 24.86 10.42 -4.11
CA LEU A 136 24.71 9.04 -3.69
C LEU A 136 25.44 8.11 -4.68
N SER A 137 26.75 7.99 -4.51
CA SER A 137 27.56 7.07 -5.31
C SER A 137 27.40 5.64 -4.81
N MET A 138 26.39 4.91 -5.33
CA MET A 138 26.28 3.45 -5.13
C MET A 138 27.48 2.69 -5.73
N LEU A 139 28.28 3.35 -6.59
CA LEU A 139 29.52 2.81 -7.17
C LEU A 139 30.58 2.48 -6.09
N SER A 140 30.53 3.15 -4.93
CA SER A 140 31.45 2.92 -3.81
C SER A 140 31.34 1.51 -3.22
N PHE A 141 30.18 0.85 -3.34
CA PHE A 141 30.00 -0.53 -2.88
C PHE A 141 30.67 -1.57 -3.81
N ARG A 142 30.94 -1.22 -5.07
CA ARG A 142 31.48 -2.15 -6.09
C ARG A 142 32.99 -2.00 -6.29
N LYS A 143 33.55 -0.81 -6.05
CA LYS A 143 34.95 -0.50 -6.33
C LYS A 143 35.68 -0.17 -5.03
N MET A 144 36.01 -1.21 -4.26
CA MET A 144 36.93 -1.08 -3.13
C MET A 144 38.35 -1.08 -3.69
N SER A 145 38.83 0.06 -4.19
CA SER A 145 40.28 0.24 -4.22
C SER A 145 40.73 0.57 -2.79
N PHE A 146 41.96 0.23 -2.44
CA PHE A 146 42.61 0.61 -1.18
C PHE A 146 42.66 2.15 -0.95
N PHE A 147 42.15 2.95 -1.89
CA PHE A 147 42.13 4.40 -1.91
C PHE A 147 40.70 4.96 -2.08
N THR A 148 39.70 4.35 -1.45
CA THR A 148 38.39 5.02 -1.32
C THR A 148 38.52 6.19 -0.33
N ASP A 149 38.16 7.40 -0.74
CA ASP A 149 38.25 8.56 0.13
C ASP A 149 37.24 8.39 1.28
N LYS A 150 37.74 8.30 2.51
CA LYS A 150 36.92 8.22 3.74
C LYS A 150 35.84 9.31 3.76
N LYS A 151 36.10 10.47 3.14
CA LYS A 151 35.14 11.56 2.99
C LYS A 151 33.96 11.20 2.08
N GLU A 152 34.16 10.46 1.00
CA GLU A 152 33.08 10.04 0.10
C GLU A 152 32.14 9.03 0.76
N ILE A 153 32.70 8.11 1.55
CA ILE A 153 31.93 7.15 2.35
C ILE A 153 31.05 7.88 3.38
N GLN A 154 31.59 8.87 4.07
CA GLN A 154 30.81 9.68 5.02
C GLN A 154 29.73 10.52 4.33
N LYS A 155 30.03 11.07 3.14
CA LYS A 155 29.04 11.80 2.33
C LYS A 155 27.88 10.90 1.89
N SER A 156 28.17 9.68 1.43
CA SER A 156 27.14 8.73 1.00
C SER A 156 26.30 8.23 2.18
N ALA A 157 26.93 7.96 3.33
CA ALA A 157 26.23 7.62 4.57
C ALA A 157 25.30 8.74 5.04
N THR A 158 25.76 10.00 4.97
CA THR A 158 24.93 11.17 5.31
C THR A 158 23.75 11.32 4.35
N ALA A 159 23.97 11.14 3.04
CA ALA A 159 22.91 11.17 2.04
C ALA A 159 21.85 10.08 2.29
N LEU A 160 22.27 8.86 2.62
CA LEU A 160 21.36 7.76 2.99
C LEU A 160 20.59 8.06 4.27
N GLY A 161 21.24 8.66 5.28
CA GLY A 161 20.59 9.14 6.50
C GLY A 161 19.48 10.15 6.22
N TYR A 162 19.72 11.10 5.31
CA TYR A 162 18.71 12.07 4.87
C TYR A 162 17.54 11.42 4.15
N VAL A 163 17.82 10.46 3.25
CA VAL A 163 16.75 9.69 2.60
C VAL A 163 15.92 8.93 3.63
N ALA A 164 16.57 8.22 4.55
CA ALA A 164 15.89 7.43 5.58
C ALA A 164 15.01 8.30 6.49
N HIS A 165 15.50 9.49 6.86
CA HIS A 165 14.72 10.47 7.61
C HIS A 165 13.52 10.99 6.81
N ALA A 166 13.72 11.38 5.54
CA ALA A 166 12.64 11.84 4.68
C ALA A 166 11.56 10.77 4.49
N VAL A 167 11.94 9.51 4.26
CA VAL A 167 11.03 8.36 4.12
C VAL A 167 10.23 8.13 5.40
N SER A 168 10.89 8.13 6.56
CA SER A 168 10.23 7.96 7.86
C SER A 168 9.19 9.06 8.11
N LEU A 169 9.53 10.32 7.84
CA LEU A 169 8.60 11.44 7.98
C LEU A 169 7.43 11.35 7.00
N VAL A 170 7.68 11.11 5.72
CA VAL A 170 6.60 10.96 4.72
C VAL A 170 5.66 9.81 5.08
N ALA A 171 6.20 8.66 5.50
CA ALA A 171 5.41 7.52 5.95
C ALA A 171 4.51 7.88 7.14
N SER A 172 5.05 8.63 8.12
CA SER A 172 4.28 9.09 9.27
C SER A 172 3.14 10.04 8.87
N TYR A 173 3.37 10.93 7.91
CA TYR A 173 2.36 11.89 7.45
C TYR A 173 1.26 11.24 6.60
N LEU A 174 1.64 10.25 5.80
CA LEU A 174 0.71 9.43 5.02
C LEU A 174 0.00 8.36 5.86
N GLN A 175 0.42 8.18 7.13
CA GLN A 175 -0.06 7.13 8.04
C GLN A 175 0.14 5.71 7.46
N VAL A 176 1.26 5.50 6.78
CA VAL A 176 1.65 4.21 6.21
C VAL A 176 2.67 3.55 7.13
N PRO A 177 2.38 2.39 7.73
CA PRO A 177 3.37 1.66 8.51
C PRO A 177 4.46 1.11 7.58
N LEU A 178 5.71 1.48 7.83
CA LEU A 178 6.86 0.95 7.07
C LEU A 178 7.06 -0.52 7.36
N ARG A 179 7.42 -1.31 6.34
CA ARG A 179 7.73 -2.73 6.49
C ARG A 179 9.06 -2.94 7.20
N TYR A 180 10.02 -2.05 6.95
CA TYR A 180 11.34 -2.09 7.57
C TYR A 180 11.56 -0.81 8.40
N PRO A 181 11.27 -0.84 9.70
CA PRO A 181 11.43 0.34 10.56
C PRO A 181 12.87 0.88 10.52
N VAL A 182 13.00 2.21 10.50
CA VAL A 182 14.30 2.89 10.46
C VAL A 182 14.65 3.41 11.85
N ARG A 183 15.84 3.05 12.35
CA ARG A 183 16.47 3.69 13.52
C ARG A 183 17.33 4.86 13.06
N LEU A 184 16.83 6.07 13.29
CA LEU A 184 17.45 7.29 12.81
C LEU A 184 18.70 7.62 13.65
N GLY A 185 19.83 7.77 12.96
CA GLY A 185 21.14 8.09 13.56
C GLY A 185 21.95 9.06 12.69
N ALA A 186 21.27 9.87 11.88
CA ALA A 186 21.88 10.71 10.84
C ALA A 186 22.78 9.87 9.91
N SER A 187 24.09 10.14 9.87
CA SER A 187 25.06 9.36 9.08
C SER A 187 25.23 7.91 9.54
N HIS A 188 24.80 7.57 10.77
CA HIS A 188 24.82 6.22 11.32
C HIS A 188 23.40 5.70 11.54
N SER A 189 22.54 5.85 10.53
CA SER A 189 21.19 5.31 10.56
C SER A 189 21.18 3.81 10.28
N TYR A 190 20.22 3.09 10.85
CA TYR A 190 20.05 1.65 10.69
C TYR A 190 18.63 1.34 10.22
N ILE A 191 18.48 0.22 9.53
CA ILE A 191 17.18 -0.33 9.15
C ILE A 191 16.99 -1.71 9.76
N ILE A 192 15.78 -1.98 10.21
CA ILE A 192 15.44 -3.18 10.97
C ILE A 192 14.72 -4.15 10.04
N ASP A 193 15.25 -5.37 9.93
CA ASP A 193 14.50 -6.47 9.34
C ASP A 193 13.78 -7.27 10.43
N ASN A 194 12.47 -7.34 10.31
CA ASN A 194 11.60 -8.07 11.22
C ASN A 194 11.46 -9.55 10.84
N ALA A 195 12.14 -10.01 9.79
CA ALA A 195 12.21 -11.44 9.46
C ALA A 195 12.71 -12.24 10.67
N PRO A 196 12.13 -13.44 10.94
CA PRO A 196 12.61 -14.29 12.02
C PRO A 196 14.07 -14.67 11.74
N SER A 197 14.97 -14.18 12.58
CA SER A 197 16.39 -14.51 12.50
C SER A 197 16.58 -16.00 12.77
N ILE A 198 17.09 -16.73 11.78
CA ILE A 198 17.62 -18.09 11.96
C ILE A 198 19.03 -17.95 12.55
N GLU A 199 19.17 -17.33 13.71
CA GLU A 199 20.41 -17.41 14.46
C GLU A 199 20.43 -18.74 15.22
N LEU A 200 21.25 -19.66 14.72
CA LEU A 200 21.72 -20.82 15.47
C LEU A 200 22.28 -20.33 16.80
N THR A 201 21.57 -20.65 17.88
CA THR A 201 21.96 -20.48 19.26
C THR A 201 23.40 -20.92 19.49
N SER A 202 24.26 -19.96 19.85
CA SER A 202 25.36 -20.20 20.78
C SER A 202 25.11 -19.33 22.02
N SER A 203 24.74 -20.03 23.11
CA SER A 203 25.06 -19.84 24.54
C SER A 203 25.46 -18.41 25.00
N GLU A 204 25.00 -17.82 26.11
CA GLU A 204 24.21 -18.24 27.26
C GLU A 204 23.83 -17.01 28.11
N ALA A 205 22.87 -17.20 29.01
CA ALA A 205 22.72 -16.55 30.31
C ALA A 205 22.58 -15.01 30.40
N SER A 206 21.34 -14.54 30.58
CA SER A 206 21.00 -13.73 31.75
C SER A 206 19.49 -13.77 32.04
N THR A 207 19.20 -13.88 33.33
CA THR A 207 17.95 -14.29 33.95
C THR A 207 16.90 -13.19 34.08
N SER A 208 15.64 -13.62 33.99
CA SER A 208 14.41 -13.04 34.60
C SER A 208 13.99 -11.60 34.23
N THR A 209 12.96 -11.48 33.38
CA THR A 209 11.65 -10.85 33.67
C THR A 209 10.81 -10.82 32.39
N LYS A 210 9.55 -11.28 32.47
CA LYS A 210 8.58 -11.35 31.35
C LYS A 210 8.37 -9.99 30.69
N VAL A 211 8.68 -9.86 29.39
CA VAL A 211 7.98 -8.98 28.43
C VAL A 211 7.96 -9.68 27.07
N PHE A 212 6.79 -9.75 26.44
CA PHE A 212 6.58 -10.24 25.08
C PHE A 212 7.23 -9.34 24.00
N THR A 213 8.55 -9.12 23.97
CA THR A 213 9.14 -8.15 22.99
C THR A 213 10.63 -8.34 22.66
N ASN A 214 11.17 -9.55 22.51
CA ASN A 214 12.55 -9.68 22.00
C ASN A 214 12.73 -10.87 21.05
N ALA A 215 12.04 -10.83 19.90
CA ALA A 215 12.73 -11.29 18.70
C ALA A 215 13.89 -10.30 18.52
N LYS A 216 15.14 -10.76 18.64
CA LYS A 216 16.32 -9.94 18.31
C LYS A 216 16.18 -9.53 16.84
N HIS A 217 15.59 -8.37 16.59
CA HIS A 217 15.45 -7.87 15.24
C HIS A 217 16.85 -7.53 14.72
N VAL A 218 17.16 -7.96 13.51
CA VAL A 218 18.50 -7.77 12.94
C VAL A 218 18.57 -6.35 12.38
N GLU A 219 19.47 -5.56 12.95
CA GLU A 219 19.74 -4.20 12.47
C GLU A 219 20.82 -4.23 11.38
N PHE A 220 20.56 -3.51 10.28
CA PHE A 220 21.48 -3.36 9.17
C PHE A 220 21.89 -1.89 9.02
N PRO A 221 23.20 -1.59 8.92
CA PRO A 221 23.68 -0.21 8.83
C PRO A 221 23.40 0.38 7.44
N LEU A 222 22.90 1.62 7.37
CA LEU A 222 22.76 2.40 6.13
C LEU A 222 24.04 3.16 5.77
N PHE A 223 25.18 2.72 6.31
CA PHE A 223 26.50 3.27 6.08
C PHE A 223 27.48 2.12 5.93
N LEU A 224 28.63 2.38 5.31
CA LEU A 224 29.70 1.41 5.19
C LEU A 224 30.45 1.34 6.52
N GLU A 225 30.33 0.21 7.22
CA GLU A 225 31.08 -0.09 8.44
C GLU A 225 32.13 -1.17 8.12
N GLY A 226 33.39 -0.75 7.98
CA GLY A 226 34.50 -1.67 7.71
C GLY A 226 34.37 -2.43 6.39
N GLN A 227 34.52 -3.77 6.44
CA GLN A 227 34.56 -4.65 5.27
C GLN A 227 33.18 -5.25 4.89
N ASP A 228 32.14 -5.01 5.69
CA ASP A 228 30.80 -5.61 5.53
C ASP A 228 29.91 -4.83 4.55
N THR A 229 30.39 -4.66 3.32
CA THR A 229 29.66 -3.97 2.24
C THR A 229 28.33 -4.64 1.89
N THR A 230 28.22 -5.95 2.12
CA THR A 230 27.03 -6.75 1.85
C THR A 230 25.87 -6.38 2.77
N ARG A 231 26.14 -6.15 4.06
CA ARG A 231 25.13 -5.72 5.05
C ARG A 231 24.59 -4.34 4.72
N ALA A 232 25.48 -3.42 4.36
CA ALA A 232 25.09 -2.06 3.97
C ALA A 232 24.32 -2.04 2.64
N ALA A 233 24.73 -2.83 1.65
CA ALA A 233 23.99 -2.97 0.40
C ALA A 233 22.59 -3.56 0.61
N TYR A 234 22.45 -4.52 1.54
CA TYR A 234 21.16 -5.07 1.93
C TYR A 234 20.29 -4.03 2.64
N ALA A 235 20.84 -3.25 3.58
CA ALA A 235 20.12 -2.16 4.25
C ALA A 235 19.53 -1.15 3.24
N VAL A 236 20.33 -0.76 2.26
CA VAL A 236 19.91 0.16 1.18
C VAL A 236 18.81 -0.46 0.32
N PHE A 237 18.89 -1.76 0.03
CA PHE A 237 17.84 -2.48 -0.67
C PHE A 237 16.52 -2.47 0.11
N LEU A 238 16.56 -2.72 1.42
CA LEU A 238 15.38 -2.64 2.30
C LEU A 238 14.78 -1.24 2.33
N LEU A 239 15.60 -0.20 2.45
CA LEU A 239 15.15 1.20 2.39
C LEU A 239 14.48 1.50 1.04
N SER A 240 15.00 0.94 -0.05
CA SER A 240 14.36 1.09 -1.35
C SER A 240 13.03 0.35 -1.44
N LYS A 241 12.82 -0.72 -0.67
CA LYS A 241 11.54 -1.42 -0.60
C LYS A 241 10.48 -0.64 0.17
N ASP A 242 10.87 0.09 1.21
CA ASP A 242 9.97 1.02 1.88
C ASP A 242 9.58 2.19 0.96
N LEU A 243 10.53 2.73 0.18
CA LEU A 243 10.23 3.74 -0.84
C LEU A 243 9.25 3.21 -1.90
N GLU A 244 9.46 1.98 -2.38
CA GLU A 244 8.56 1.32 -3.32
C GLU A 244 7.15 1.14 -2.72
N GLN A 245 7.06 0.78 -1.43
CA GLN A 245 5.79 0.70 -0.73
C GLN A 245 5.06 2.05 -0.69
N LEU A 246 5.77 3.14 -0.36
CA LEU A 246 5.17 4.48 -0.33
C LEU A 246 4.69 4.93 -1.71
N LEU A 247 5.49 4.68 -2.76
CA LEU A 247 5.10 4.97 -4.14
C LEU A 247 3.85 4.18 -4.55
N ASN A 248 3.81 2.88 -4.24
CA ASN A 248 2.65 2.03 -4.53
C ASN A 248 1.40 2.51 -3.77
N PHE A 249 1.55 2.97 -2.52
CA PHE A 249 0.44 3.50 -1.72
C PHE A 249 -0.21 4.73 -2.35
N ILE A 250 0.56 5.59 -3.02
CA ILE A 250 0.06 6.77 -3.73
C ILE A 250 -0.23 6.51 -5.23
N GLY A 251 -0.14 5.25 -5.68
CA GLY A 251 -0.43 4.86 -7.07
C GLY A 251 0.68 5.15 -8.08
N ALA A 252 1.91 5.41 -7.63
CA ALA A 252 3.08 5.66 -8.48
C ALA A 252 3.94 4.39 -8.65
N LYS A 253 4.59 4.25 -9.81
CA LYS A 253 5.50 3.12 -10.09
C LYS A 253 6.92 3.48 -9.66
N SER A 254 7.62 2.53 -9.05
CA SER A 254 9.05 2.68 -8.74
C SER A 254 9.92 2.42 -9.97
N LEU A 255 11.08 3.07 -10.04
CA LEU A 255 12.11 2.84 -11.07
C LEU A 255 13.06 1.68 -10.71
N GLY A 256 12.72 0.91 -9.67
CA GLY A 256 13.52 -0.20 -9.16
C GLY A 256 14.49 0.17 -8.02
N PRO A 257 15.16 -0.85 -7.44
CA PRO A 257 15.85 -0.72 -6.15
C PRO A 257 17.17 0.06 -6.18
N ARG A 258 17.75 0.26 -7.37
CA ARG A 258 19.02 0.98 -7.54
C ARG A 258 18.84 2.50 -7.61
N HIS A 259 17.61 2.98 -7.80
CA HIS A 259 17.30 4.38 -8.08
C HIS A 259 16.68 5.09 -6.87
N VAL A 260 17.29 4.94 -5.69
CA VAL A 260 16.77 5.46 -4.40
C VAL A 260 16.42 6.95 -4.46
N LEU A 261 17.33 7.81 -4.94
CA LEU A 261 17.08 9.26 -5.04
C LEU A 261 16.04 9.60 -6.10
N ALA A 262 15.99 8.86 -7.21
CA ALA A 262 15.00 9.09 -8.25
C ALA A 262 13.59 8.71 -7.76
N ASN A 263 13.47 7.60 -7.04
CA ASN A 263 12.23 7.16 -6.40
C ASN A 263 11.77 8.16 -5.33
N LEU A 264 12.69 8.71 -4.53
CA LEU A 264 12.36 9.76 -3.55
C LEU A 264 11.89 11.06 -4.23
N ARG A 265 12.54 11.48 -5.33
CA ARG A 265 12.11 12.63 -6.12
C ARG A 265 10.72 12.41 -6.72
N GLU A 266 10.48 11.21 -7.24
CA GLU A 266 9.17 10.83 -7.81
C GLU A 266 8.08 10.81 -6.73
N LEU A 267 8.40 10.35 -5.52
CA LEU A 267 7.52 10.38 -4.36
C LEU A 267 7.09 11.81 -4.01
N PHE A 268 8.04 12.74 -3.92
CA PHE A 268 7.71 14.15 -3.67
C PHE A 268 6.90 14.75 -4.82
N ARG A 269 7.28 14.50 -6.07
CA ARG A 269 6.60 15.02 -7.27
C ARG A 269 5.13 14.58 -7.31
N THR A 270 4.87 13.32 -7.00
CA THR A 270 3.52 12.73 -7.04
C THR A 270 2.66 13.25 -5.89
N ILE A 271 3.18 13.33 -4.66
CA ILE A 271 2.46 13.92 -3.51
C ILE A 271 2.17 15.41 -3.75
N GLN A 272 3.09 16.15 -4.36
CA GLN A 272 2.90 17.58 -4.66
C GLN A 272 1.96 17.84 -5.85
N SER A 273 1.60 16.82 -6.62
CA SER A 273 0.70 16.97 -7.75
C SER A 273 -0.74 17.21 -7.29
N THR A 274 -1.53 17.92 -8.10
CA THR A 274 -2.98 18.11 -7.84
C THR A 274 -3.75 16.80 -7.81
N ALA A 275 -3.30 15.82 -8.60
CA ALA A 275 -3.86 14.48 -8.64
C ALA A 275 -3.82 13.75 -7.28
N PHE A 276 -2.91 14.10 -6.38
CA PHE A 276 -2.87 13.51 -5.03
C PHE A 276 -4.08 13.91 -4.17
N ILE A 277 -4.59 15.13 -4.37
CA ILE A 277 -5.80 15.61 -3.66
C ILE A 277 -7.05 14.99 -4.27
N ASP A 278 -7.07 14.82 -5.59
CA ASP A 278 -8.25 14.41 -6.36
C ASP A 278 -8.46 12.89 -6.41
N ASN A 279 -7.41 12.09 -6.23
CA ASN A 279 -7.50 10.63 -6.05
C ASN A 279 -8.10 10.31 -4.66
N LEU A 280 -9.40 10.59 -4.53
CA LEU A 280 -10.26 9.96 -3.53
C LEU A 280 -10.62 8.57 -4.03
N ILE A 281 -10.10 7.55 -3.36
CA ILE A 281 -10.70 6.20 -3.35
C ILE A 281 -12.06 6.30 -2.68
#